data_AF-A0A349DAR7-F1
#
_entry.id   AF-A0A349DAR7-F1
#
_cell.length_a   1.000
_cell.length_b   1.000
_cell.length_c   1.000
_cell.angle_alpha   90.00
_cell.angle_beta   90.00
_cell.angle_gamma   90.00
#
_symmetry.space_group_name_H-M   'P 1'
#
loop_
_entity.id
_entity.type
_entity.pdbx_description
1 polymer ?
#
loop_
_entity_poly.entity_id
_entity_poly.type
_entity_poly.pdbx_seq_one_letter_code
_entity_poly.pdbx_strand_id
1 'polypeptide(L)' 'MKIIVVGIGKVGYTVADQLSDEMHDVTIVD' A
#
# COMPACT_ATOMS: atom_id res chain seq x y z
N MET A 1 1.82 -7.32 8.72
CA MET A 1 2.92 -6.36 9.05
C MET A 1 2.42 -4.93 8.82
N LYS A 2 3.10 -3.91 9.39
CA LYS A 2 2.79 -2.50 9.12
C LYS A 2 3.63 -1.98 7.95
N ILE A 3 2.99 -1.45 6.92
CA ILE A 3 3.62 -0.99 5.68
C ILE A 3 3.18 0.44 5.40
N ILE A 4 4.13 1.32 5.08
CA ILE A 4 3.83 2.71 4.71
C ILE A 4 4.24 2.91 3.26
N VAL A 5 3.29 3.31 2.42
CA VAL A 5 3.50 3.62 1.01
C VAL A 5 3.50 5.14 0.85
N VAL A 6 4.61 5.71 0.39
CA VAL A 6 4.77 7.16 0.18
C VAL A 6 4.75 7.47 -1.32
N GLY A 7 3.71 8.17 -1.77
CA GLY A 7 3.39 8.47 -3.17
C GLY A 7 2.57 7.36 -3.84
N ILE A 8 1.29 7.63 -4.13
CA ILE A 8 0.37 6.64 -4.72
C ILE A 8 0.18 6.86 -6.24
N GLY A 9 1.28 6.78 -6.96
CA GLY A 9 1.23 6.61 -8.42
C GLY A 9 0.64 5.25 -8.82
N LYS A 10 0.55 4.98 -10.13
CA LYS A 10 0.06 3.69 -10.67
C LYS A 10 0.67 2.45 -10.02
N VAL A 11 1.97 2.50 -9.71
CA VAL A 11 2.69 1.39 -9.07
C VAL A 11 2.34 1.28 -7.59
N GLY A 12 2.30 2.41 -6.87
CA GLY A 12 1.97 2.46 -5.45
C GLY A 12 0.57 1.91 -5.18
N TYR A 13 -0.38 2.17 -6.08
CA TYR A 13 -1.74 1.62 -6.00
C TYR A 13 -1.74 0.08 -6.09
N THR A 14 -1.16 -0.50 -7.14
CA THR A 14 -1.15 -1.97 -7.32
C THR A 14 -0.47 -2.69 -6.15
N VAL A 15 0.61 -2.10 -5.61
CA VAL A 15 1.34 -2.67 -4.48
C VAL A 15 0.51 -2.58 -3.20
N ALA A 16 -0.12 -1.42 -2.92
CA ALA A 16 -0.96 -1.26 -1.74
C ALA A 16 -2.19 -2.16 -1.77
N ASP A 17 -2.80 -2.35 -2.95
CA ASP A 17 -3.95 -3.22 -3.19
C ASP A 17 -3.64 -4.68 -2.86
N GLN A 18 -2.54 -5.22 -3.42
CA GLN A 18 -2.09 -6.59 -3.12
C GLN A 18 -1.74 -6.79 -1.64
N LEU A 19 -1.07 -5.82 -1.02
CA LEU A 19 -0.71 -5.92 0.39
C LEU A 19 -1.94 -5.85 1.31
N SER A 20 -2.94 -5.05 0.93
CA SER A 20 -4.23 -4.97 1.63
C SER A 20 -4.98 -6.30 1.54
N ASP A 21 -4.99 -6.96 0.39
CA ASP A 21 -5.60 -8.29 0.20
C ASP A 21 -4.95 -9.37 1.06
N GLU A 22 -3.65 -9.25 1.33
CA GLU A 22 -2.93 -10.13 2.25
C GLU A 22 -3.17 -9.79 3.74
N MET A 23 -4.14 -8.93 4.06
CA MET A 23 -4.46 -8.46 5.41
C MET A 23 -3.28 -7.77 6.12
N HIS A 24 -2.46 -7.03 5.37
CA HIS A 24 -1.45 -6.14 5.96
C HIS A 24 -2.05 -4.80 6.38
N ASP A 25 -1.46 -4.19 7.41
CA ASP A 25 -1.81 -2.85 7.85
C ASP A 25 -1.03 -1.85 6.98
N VAL A 26 -1.67 -1.40 5.89
CA VAL A 26 -1.08 -0.52 4.88
C VAL A 26 -1.58 0.91 5.12
N THR A 27 -0.66 1.84 5.35
CA THR A 27 -0.95 3.27 5.40
C THR A 27 -0.36 3.95 4.17
N ILE A 28 -1.20 4.64 3.42
CA ILE A 28 -0.79 5.40 2.23
C ILE A 28 -0.63 6.86 2.63
N VAL A 29 0.48 7.46 2.21
CA VAL A 29 0.78 8.89 2.34
C VAL A 29 1.11 9.38 0.93
N ASP A 30 0.35 10.33 0.38
CA ASP A 30 0.63 10.92 -0.94
C ASP A 30 1.26 12.30 -0.80
#